data_AF-A0A935J3E0-F1
#
_entry.id   AF-A0A935J3E0-F1
#
_cell.length_a   1.000
_cell.length_b   1.000
_cell.length_c   1.000
_cell.angle_alpha   90.00
_cell.angle_beta   90.00
_cell.angle_gamma   90.00
#
_symmetry.space_group_name_H-M   'P 1'
#
loop_
_entity.id
_entity.type
_entity.pdbx_description
1 polymer ?
#
loop_
_entity_poly.entity_id
_entity_poly.type
_entity_poly.pdbx_seq_one_letter_code
_entity_poly.pdbx_strand_id
1 'polypeptide(L)'
;MFPLKTDTPLTQDQVVTVTRLMLHVAHVDGDKTAEELELIRAFYEGCVEAGNGWQTFDSLDGKSGSPDVAASDFADQGQREMALAICLMVAWADGAFSAREDESVRGIADKLGVGGERFAQVLALVKDHMLAQLAGLPDVGSIVAVAKELG
;
A
#
# COMPACT_ATOMS: atom_id res chain seq x y z
N MET A 1 -13.58 0.89 9.06
CA MET A 1 -13.64 -0.35 8.29
C MET A 1 -13.39 -0.07 6.82
N PHE A 2 -12.26 -0.53 6.29
CA PHE A 2 -11.95 -0.42 4.87
C PHE A 2 -12.78 -1.48 4.09
N PRO A 3 -13.37 -1.15 2.93
CA PRO A 3 -14.37 -2.00 2.29
C PRO A 3 -13.79 -3.18 1.48
N LEU A 4 -12.47 -3.34 1.43
CA LEU A 4 -11.84 -4.50 0.81
C LEU A 4 -11.80 -5.67 1.78
N LYS A 5 -12.31 -6.81 1.32
CA LYS A 5 -12.25 -8.08 2.05
C LYS A 5 -11.23 -8.98 1.36
N THR A 6 -10.30 -9.52 2.14
CA THR A 6 -9.39 -10.58 1.71
C THR A 6 -9.84 -11.86 2.39
N ASP A 7 -9.94 -12.96 1.66
CA ASP A 7 -10.26 -14.26 2.27
C ASP A 7 -9.05 -14.83 3.02
N THR A 8 -7.83 -14.37 2.68
CA THR A 8 -6.58 -14.79 3.31
C THR A 8 -5.73 -13.57 3.69
N PRO A 9 -5.16 -13.49 4.92
CA PRO A 9 -4.24 -12.43 5.29
C PRO A 9 -2.97 -12.47 4.43
N LEU A 10 -2.27 -11.33 4.31
CA LEU A 10 -1.03 -11.26 3.54
C LEU A 10 0.07 -12.07 4.23
N THR A 11 0.85 -12.82 3.45
CA THR A 11 2.04 -13.51 3.94
C THR A 11 3.20 -12.54 4.16
N GLN A 12 4.21 -12.95 4.91
CA GLN A 12 5.42 -12.13 5.14
C GLN A 12 6.06 -11.64 3.82
N ASP A 13 6.19 -12.52 2.83
CA ASP A 13 6.78 -12.16 1.53
C ASP A 13 5.91 -11.17 0.75
N GLN A 14 4.59 -11.30 0.86
CA GLN A 14 3.64 -10.36 0.28
C GLN A 14 3.70 -9.00 0.97
N VAL A 15 3.78 -8.95 2.30
CA VAL A 15 3.96 -7.69 3.06
C VAL A 15 5.25 -7.00 2.63
N VAL A 16 6.37 -7.72 2.56
CA VAL A 16 7.66 -7.19 2.07
C VAL A 16 7.52 -6.64 0.65
N THR A 17 6.82 -7.36 -0.23
CA THR A 17 6.60 -6.94 -1.61
C THR A 17 5.75 -5.67 -1.68
N VAL A 18 4.65 -5.61 -0.93
CA VAL A 18 3.77 -4.43 -0.83
C VAL A 18 4.54 -3.24 -0.26
N THR A 19 5.34 -3.43 0.79
CA THR A 19 6.19 -2.36 1.35
C THR A 19 7.16 -1.79 0.32
N ARG A 20 7.79 -2.65 -0.49
CA ARG A 20 8.65 -2.19 -1.57
C ARG A 20 7.89 -1.48 -2.69
N LEU A 21 6.65 -1.88 -2.97
CA LEU A 21 5.79 -1.20 -3.95
C LEU A 21 5.43 0.20 -3.46
N MET A 22 5.09 0.36 -2.19
CA MET A 22 4.84 1.68 -1.61
C MET A 22 6.07 2.58 -1.67
N LEU A 23 7.26 2.06 -1.29
CA LEU A 23 8.53 2.80 -1.38
C LEU A 23 8.88 3.18 -2.82
N HIS A 24 8.49 2.36 -3.80
CA HIS A 24 8.66 2.69 -5.20
C HIS A 24 7.74 3.83 -5.63
N VAL A 25 6.45 3.76 -5.28
CA VAL A 25 5.46 4.79 -5.62
C VAL A 25 5.85 6.14 -5.01
N ALA A 26 6.20 6.17 -3.73
CA ALA A 26 6.64 7.37 -3.01
C ALA A 26 7.96 7.99 -3.54
N HIS A 27 8.65 7.32 -4.46
CA HIS A 27 9.89 7.83 -5.08
C HIS A 27 9.69 8.26 -6.55
N VAL A 28 8.49 8.08 -7.11
CA VAL A 28 8.24 8.30 -8.54
C VAL A 28 8.24 9.79 -8.91
N ASP A 29 7.74 10.63 -8.02
CA ASP A 29 7.63 12.07 -8.20
C ASP A 29 8.88 12.83 -7.70
N GLY A 30 9.68 12.22 -6.81
CA GLY A 30 10.98 12.75 -6.38
C GLY A 30 11.53 12.10 -5.11
N ASP A 31 11.99 12.95 -4.19
CA ASP A 31 12.42 12.51 -2.87
C ASP A 31 11.20 12.14 -2.03
N LYS A 32 11.26 11.00 -1.35
CA LYS A 32 10.19 10.53 -0.47
C LYS A 32 9.91 11.57 0.61
N THR A 33 8.65 11.91 0.84
CA THR A 33 8.27 12.80 1.94
C THR A 33 8.38 12.08 3.29
N ALA A 34 8.45 12.86 4.37
CA ALA A 34 8.51 12.29 5.72
C ALA A 34 7.19 11.57 6.05
N GLU A 35 6.07 12.14 5.61
CA GLU A 35 4.72 11.63 5.79
C GLU A 35 4.54 10.26 5.12
N GLU A 36 4.94 10.11 3.86
CA GLU A 36 4.89 8.82 3.16
C GLU A 36 5.76 7.77 3.87
N LEU A 37 7.00 8.13 4.23
CA LEU A 37 7.91 7.22 4.93
C LEU A 37 7.35 6.78 6.28
N GLU A 38 6.77 7.69 7.05
CA GLU A 38 6.10 7.38 8.32
C GLU A 38 4.94 6.41 8.12
N LEU A 39 4.12 6.59 7.09
CA LEU A 39 3.01 5.68 6.79
C LEU A 39 3.48 4.29 6.34
N ILE A 40 4.43 4.24 5.42
CA ILE A 40 5.00 2.98 4.93
C ILE A 40 5.63 2.21 6.10
N ARG A 41 6.34 2.92 6.98
CA ARG A 41 6.96 2.35 8.17
C ARG A 41 5.92 1.84 9.16
N ALA A 42 4.88 2.64 9.46
CA ALA A 42 3.80 2.25 10.36
C ALA A 42 3.06 1.01 9.85
N PHE A 43 2.83 0.91 8.53
CA PHE A 43 2.27 -0.29 7.91
C PHE A 43 3.19 -1.50 8.12
N TYR A 44 4.47 -1.37 7.78
CA TYR A 44 5.42 -2.47 7.88
C TYR A 44 5.56 -2.97 9.32
N GLU A 45 5.80 -2.05 10.26
CA GLU A 45 5.90 -2.36 11.68
C GLU A 45 4.59 -2.89 12.27
N GLY A 46 3.44 -2.47 11.75
CA GLY A 46 2.12 -2.99 12.12
C GLY A 46 1.87 -4.43 11.69
N CYS A 47 2.48 -4.86 10.58
CA CYS A 47 2.41 -6.24 10.07
C CYS A 47 3.50 -7.15 10.62
N VAL A 48 4.61 -6.60 11.10
CA VAL A 48 5.72 -7.38 11.67
C VAL A 48 5.23 -8.09 12.94
N GLU A 49 5.13 -9.40 12.87
CA GLU A 49 4.89 -10.23 14.06
C GLU A 49 6.17 -10.41 14.87
N ALA A 50 6.03 -10.50 16.20
CA ALA A 50 7.15 -10.73 17.11
C ALA A 50 7.72 -12.15 16.93
N GLY A 51 8.67 -12.31 16.01
CA GLY A 51 9.33 -13.58 15.70
C GLY A 51 10.37 -13.41 14.60
N ASN A 52 11.61 -13.80 14.89
CA ASN A 52 12.79 -13.40 14.11
C ASN A 52 12.80 -14.02 12.70
N GLY A 53 12.73 -13.16 11.68
CA GLY A 53 12.73 -13.53 10.27
C GLY A 53 12.40 -12.36 9.33
N TRP A 54 11.82 -11.29 9.87
CA TRP A 54 11.54 -10.05 9.15
C TRP A 54 12.81 -9.29 8.79
N GLN A 55 12.82 -8.70 7.59
CA GLN A 55 13.84 -7.77 7.15
C GLN A 55 13.72 -6.45 7.94
N THR A 56 14.79 -5.66 8.06
CA THR A 56 14.64 -4.31 8.61
C THR A 56 14.01 -3.40 7.55
N PHE A 57 13.24 -2.40 7.97
CA PHE A 57 12.64 -1.44 7.04
C PHE A 57 13.69 -0.79 6.13
N ASP A 58 14.83 -0.38 6.69
CA ASP A 58 15.95 0.22 5.95
C ASP A 58 16.51 -0.68 4.84
N SER A 59 16.42 -2.01 5.00
CA SER A 59 16.88 -2.97 3.98
C SER A 59 15.93 -3.08 2.79
N LEU A 60 14.69 -2.58 2.92
CA LEU A 60 13.67 -2.57 1.87
C LEU A 60 13.79 -1.33 0.98
N ASP A 61 14.15 -0.18 1.56
CA ASP A 61 14.31 1.11 0.86
C ASP A 61 15.56 1.15 -0.04
N GLY A 62 16.62 0.40 0.29
CA GLY A 62 17.86 0.37 -0.48
C GLY A 62 17.84 -0.39 -1.81
N LYS A 63 16.73 -1.08 -2.17
CA LYS A 63 16.66 -1.86 -3.42
C LYS A 63 16.16 -0.98 -4.58
N SER A 64 17.10 -0.50 -5.39
CA SER A 64 16.81 0.27 -6.60
C SER A 64 15.97 -0.52 -7.61
N GLY A 65 14.85 0.07 -8.06
CA GLY A 65 14.00 -0.45 -9.14
C GLY A 65 12.56 -0.75 -8.71
N SER A 66 11.64 -0.78 -9.69
CA SER A 66 10.26 -1.24 -9.46
C SER A 66 10.30 -2.69 -8.97
N PRO A 67 9.60 -3.03 -7.88
CA PRO A 67 9.52 -4.41 -7.43
C PRO A 67 8.97 -5.30 -8.53
N ASP A 68 9.57 -6.48 -8.69
CA ASP A 68 8.99 -7.52 -9.50
C ASP A 68 7.79 -8.07 -8.72
N VAL A 69 6.62 -7.92 -9.31
CA VAL A 69 5.35 -8.35 -8.73
C VAL A 69 4.51 -8.92 -9.85
N ALA A 70 3.90 -10.07 -9.59
CA ALA A 70 3.02 -10.75 -10.49
C ALA A 70 1.69 -11.06 -9.80
N ALA A 71 0.62 -11.14 -10.59
CA ALA A 71 -0.70 -11.56 -10.11
C ALA A 71 -0.68 -12.91 -9.35
N SER A 72 0.25 -13.80 -9.70
CA SER A 72 0.46 -15.11 -9.08
C SER A 72 1.05 -15.06 -7.68
N ASP A 73 1.64 -13.94 -7.29
CA ASP A 73 2.22 -13.77 -5.95
C ASP A 73 1.11 -13.60 -4.88
N PHE A 74 -0.12 -13.35 -5.33
CA PHE A 74 -1.30 -13.17 -4.49
C PHE A 74 -2.30 -14.29 -4.73
N ALA A 75 -2.79 -14.88 -3.64
CA ALA A 75 -3.65 -16.06 -3.67
C ALA A 75 -5.02 -15.76 -4.28
N ASP A 76 -5.55 -14.57 -3.99
CA ASP A 76 -6.88 -14.16 -4.41
C ASP A 76 -6.93 -12.71 -4.91
N GLN A 77 -8.06 -12.35 -5.51
CA GLN A 77 -8.29 -11.01 -6.05
C GLN A 77 -8.36 -9.95 -4.94
N GLY A 78 -8.88 -10.28 -3.76
CA GLY A 78 -8.91 -9.38 -2.62
C GLY A 78 -7.52 -8.97 -2.16
N GLN A 79 -6.56 -9.90 -2.11
CA GLN A 79 -5.17 -9.59 -1.76
C GLN A 79 -4.51 -8.63 -2.77
N ARG A 80 -4.77 -8.82 -4.07
CA ARG A 80 -4.27 -7.93 -5.13
C ARG A 80 -4.85 -6.51 -5.00
N GLU A 81 -6.14 -6.42 -4.75
CA GLU A 81 -6.83 -5.14 -4.54
C GLU A 81 -6.37 -4.46 -3.25
N MET A 82 -6.08 -5.23 -2.20
CA MET A 82 -5.52 -4.73 -0.95
C MET A 82 -4.14 -4.14 -1.15
N ALA A 83 -3.23 -4.87 -1.82
CA ALA A 83 -1.90 -4.38 -2.17
C ALA A 83 -1.98 -3.05 -2.95
N LEU A 84 -2.90 -2.98 -3.91
CA LEU A 84 -3.15 -1.77 -4.71
C LEU A 84 -3.70 -0.62 -3.85
N ALA A 85 -4.68 -0.89 -2.98
CA ALA A 85 -5.26 0.11 -2.09
C ALA A 85 -4.24 0.70 -1.13
N ILE A 86 -3.36 -0.12 -0.58
CA ILE A 86 -2.27 0.29 0.30
C ILE A 86 -1.29 1.22 -0.44
N CYS A 87 -0.92 0.88 -1.68
CA CYS A 87 -0.09 1.76 -2.52
C CYS A 87 -0.77 3.11 -2.80
N LEU A 88 -2.08 3.09 -3.05
CA LEU A 88 -2.86 4.31 -3.26
C LEU A 88 -2.93 5.16 -1.99
N MET A 89 -3.10 4.57 -0.81
CA MET A 89 -3.13 5.36 0.44
C MET A 89 -1.82 6.11 0.68
N VAL A 90 -0.67 5.50 0.35
CA VAL A 90 0.64 6.16 0.46
C VAL A 90 0.78 7.30 -0.54
N ALA A 91 0.38 7.09 -1.79
CA ALA A 91 0.42 8.13 -2.83
C ALA A 91 -0.54 9.32 -2.56
N TRP A 92 -1.40 9.21 -1.54
CA TRP A 92 -2.27 10.29 -1.08
C TRP A 92 -1.82 10.89 0.26
N ALA A 93 -0.76 10.36 0.87
CA ALA A 93 -0.31 10.71 2.22
C ALA A 93 0.15 12.16 2.35
N ASP A 94 0.85 12.66 1.33
CA ASP A 94 1.33 14.03 1.21
C ASP A 94 0.22 15.01 0.78
N GLY A 95 -0.98 14.49 0.50
CA GLY A 95 -2.15 15.23 0.03
C GLY A 95 -2.15 15.55 -1.46
N ALA A 96 -1.19 15.07 -2.25
CA ALA A 96 -1.00 15.44 -3.64
C ALA A 96 -0.74 14.23 -4.56
N PHE A 97 -1.81 13.57 -4.99
CA PHE A 97 -1.68 12.48 -5.97
C PHE A 97 -1.35 13.00 -7.39
N SER A 98 -0.10 12.81 -7.81
CA SER A 98 0.43 13.28 -9.09
C SER A 98 0.10 12.33 -10.26
N ALA A 99 0.20 12.84 -11.49
CA ALA A 99 0.01 12.02 -12.69
C ALA A 99 1.06 10.91 -12.83
N ARG A 100 2.27 11.10 -12.29
CA ARG A 100 3.35 10.13 -12.36
C ARG A 100 3.11 8.97 -11.40
N GLU A 101 2.62 9.26 -10.20
CA GLU A 101 2.19 8.22 -9.26
C GLU A 101 0.97 7.46 -9.78
N ASP A 102 0.00 8.15 -10.39
CA ASP A 102 -1.14 7.48 -11.05
C ASP A 102 -0.65 6.49 -12.14
N GLU A 103 0.28 6.90 -13.00
CA GLU A 103 0.90 5.99 -13.98
C GLU A 103 1.62 4.81 -13.31
N SER A 104 2.37 5.05 -12.23
CA SER A 104 3.09 4.01 -11.51
C SER A 104 2.12 2.99 -10.89
N VAL A 105 1.10 3.47 -10.19
CA VAL A 105 0.10 2.61 -9.53
C VAL A 105 -0.76 1.87 -10.56
N ARG A 106 -1.08 2.47 -11.72
CA ARG A 106 -1.70 1.75 -12.84
C ARG A 106 -0.80 0.63 -13.37
N GLY A 107 0.49 0.89 -13.54
CA GLY A 107 1.45 -0.14 -13.94
C GLY A 107 1.52 -1.29 -12.93
N ILE A 108 1.40 -1.00 -11.64
CA ILE A 108 1.28 -2.02 -10.58
C ILE A 108 -0.04 -2.78 -10.72
N ALA A 109 -1.16 -2.10 -10.93
CA ALA A 109 -2.47 -2.73 -11.13
C ALA A 109 -2.45 -3.71 -12.32
N ASP A 110 -1.83 -3.32 -13.43
CA ASP A 110 -1.67 -4.17 -14.61
C ASP A 110 -0.83 -5.42 -14.31
N LYS A 111 0.29 -5.28 -13.59
CA LYS A 111 1.13 -6.41 -13.14
C LYS A 111 0.38 -7.36 -12.21
N LEU A 112 -0.47 -6.80 -11.34
CA LEU A 112 -1.35 -7.55 -10.45
C LEU A 112 -2.54 -8.17 -11.22
N GLY A 113 -2.79 -7.80 -12.48
CA GLY A 113 -3.95 -8.28 -13.22
C GLY A 113 -5.28 -7.70 -12.71
N VAL A 114 -5.24 -6.54 -12.06
CA VAL A 114 -6.43 -5.79 -11.64
C VAL A 114 -6.89 -4.95 -12.84
N GLY A 115 -8.02 -5.33 -13.45
CA GLY A 115 -8.55 -4.63 -14.61
C GLY A 115 -8.92 -3.16 -14.33
N GLY A 116 -8.86 -2.31 -15.35
CA GLY A 116 -9.04 -0.85 -15.21
C GLY A 116 -10.34 -0.40 -14.56
N GLU A 117 -11.44 -1.11 -14.76
CA GLU A 117 -12.72 -0.84 -14.07
C GLU A 117 -12.58 -1.08 -12.57
N ARG A 118 -11.94 -2.19 -12.17
CA ARG A 118 -11.73 -2.52 -10.77
C ARG A 118 -10.73 -1.58 -10.11
N PHE A 119 -9.67 -1.21 -10.81
CA PHE A 119 -8.74 -0.17 -10.38
C PHE A 119 -9.47 1.14 -10.05
N ALA A 120 -10.36 1.61 -10.93
CA ALA A 120 -11.13 2.83 -10.69
C ALA A 120 -12.05 2.72 -9.47
N GLN A 121 -12.64 1.54 -9.23
CA GLN A 121 -13.42 1.28 -8.03
C GLN A 121 -12.56 1.33 -6.76
N VAL A 122 -11.40 0.67 -6.76
CA VAL A 122 -10.45 0.69 -5.63
C VAL A 122 -9.99 2.13 -5.35
N LEU A 123 -9.66 2.89 -6.39
CA LEU A 123 -9.28 4.30 -6.27
C LEU A 123 -10.39 5.15 -5.64
N ALA A 124 -11.64 4.96 -6.05
CA ALA A 124 -12.79 5.66 -5.45
C ALA A 124 -12.94 5.31 -3.97
N LEU A 125 -12.81 4.03 -3.59
CA LEU A 125 -12.91 3.59 -2.21
C LEU A 125 -11.79 4.17 -1.33
N VAL A 126 -10.56 4.24 -1.83
CA VAL A 126 -9.43 4.88 -1.12
C VAL A 126 -9.69 6.37 -0.94
N LYS A 127 -10.14 7.07 -1.99
CA LYS A 127 -10.49 8.50 -1.90
C LYS A 127 -11.59 8.76 -0.89
N ASP A 128 -12.68 8.00 -0.93
CA ASP A 128 -13.79 8.12 0.01
C ASP A 128 -13.33 7.83 1.44
N HIS A 129 -12.46 6.85 1.63
CA HIS A 129 -11.87 6.53 2.92
C HIS A 129 -10.99 7.67 3.46
N MET A 130 -10.10 8.23 2.62
CA MET A 130 -9.25 9.36 2.99
C MET A 130 -10.09 10.61 3.30
N LEU A 131 -11.12 10.91 2.51
CA LEU A 131 -12.05 12.00 2.76
C LEU A 131 -12.83 11.82 4.07
N ALA A 132 -13.28 10.59 4.37
CA ALA A 132 -13.95 10.27 5.62
C ALA A 132 -13.02 10.45 6.84
N GLN A 133 -11.73 10.12 6.70
CA GLN A 133 -10.73 10.38 7.75
C GLN A 133 -10.39 11.87 7.89
N LEU A 134 -10.30 12.62 6.78
CA LEU A 134 -10.10 14.08 6.79
C LEU A 134 -11.27 14.84 7.44
N ALA A 135 -12.50 14.32 7.31
CA ALA A 135 -13.68 14.87 7.99
C ALA A 135 -13.65 14.67 9.51
N GLY A 136 -12.76 13.82 10.03
CA GLY A 136 -12.53 13.58 11.44
C GLY A 136 -11.04 13.54 11.77
N LEU A 137 -10.38 14.71 11.73
CA LEU A 137 -9.03 15.03 12.26
C LEU A 137 -8.05 13.82 12.37
N PRO A 138 -7.10 13.65 11.43
CA PRO A 138 -6.30 12.44 11.31
C PRO A 138 -5.32 12.23 12.49
N ASP A 139 -5.25 10.98 12.92
CA ASP A 139 -4.23 10.39 13.80
C ASP A 139 -3.67 9.16 13.07
N VAL A 140 -2.33 9.05 13.03
CA VAL A 140 -1.51 7.92 12.57
C VAL A 140 -2.06 6.55 13.04
N GLY A 141 -2.75 6.51 14.18
CA GLY A 141 -3.44 5.35 14.74
C GLY A 141 -4.53 4.75 13.85
N SER A 142 -5.13 5.50 12.93
CA SER A 142 -6.20 4.98 12.05
C SER A 142 -5.66 4.07 10.95
N ILE A 143 -4.40 4.22 10.55
CA ILE A 143 -3.73 3.34 9.59
C ILE A 143 -3.28 2.05 10.26
N VAL A 144 -2.80 2.13 11.50
CA VAL A 144 -2.52 0.97 12.35
C VAL A 144 -3.80 0.18 12.65
N ALA A 145 -4.95 0.85 12.81
CA ALA A 145 -6.24 0.19 13.00
C ALA A 145 -6.68 -0.58 11.75
N VAL A 146 -6.45 -0.04 10.53
CA VAL A 146 -6.71 -0.78 9.29
C VAL A 146 -5.77 -1.98 9.16
N ALA A 147 -4.48 -1.85 9.47
CA ALA A 147 -3.55 -2.99 9.45
C ALA A 147 -3.91 -4.07 10.50
N LYS A 148 -4.38 -3.68 11.69
CA LYS A 148 -4.79 -4.61 12.76
C LYS A 148 -6.16 -5.25 12.56
N GLU A 149 -7.11 -4.60 11.90
CA GLU A 149 -8.41 -5.20 11.56
C GLU A 149 -8.29 -6.26 10.45
N LEU A 150 -7.14 -6.32 9.76
CA LEU A 150 -6.90 -7.16 8.59
C LEU A 150 -5.94 -8.35 8.85
N GLY A 151 -5.51 -8.54 10.10
CA GLY A 151 -4.77 -9.71 10.60
C GLY A 151 -5.67 -10.72 11.27
#